data_AF-A0A820T8G7-F1
#
_entry.id   AF-A0A820T8G7-F1
#
_cell.length_a   1.000
_cell.length_b   1.000
_cell.length_c   1.000
_cell.angle_alpha   90.00
_cell.angle_beta   90.00
_cell.angle_gamma   90.00
#
_symmetry.space_group_name_H-M   'P 1'
#
loop_
_entity.id
_entity.type
_entity.pdbx_description
1 polymer ?
#
loop_
_entity_poly.entity_id
_entity_poly.type
_entity_poly.pdbx_seq_one_letter_code
_entity_poly.pdbx_strand_id
1 'polypeptide(L)'
;MWIEIRSVFKLKWKYFHQFWSYIEIGIIICSWTSVGIYIWRYNESKRIGKLFNETNGYVYINLQLASYVNDILIYLYGFCSFFGTFKLIKLCRFNQRLCLF
;
A
#
# COMPACT_ATOMS: atom_id res chain seq x y z
N MET A 1 4.17 -0.25 12.93
CA MET A 1 2.77 -0.71 13.06
C MET A 1 2.30 -0.92 14.52
N TRP A 2 2.85 -1.86 15.31
CA TRP A 2 2.38 -2.09 16.71
C TRP A 2 2.49 -0.87 17.65
N ILE A 3 3.55 -0.08 17.53
CA ILE A 3 3.75 1.15 18.30
C ILE A 3 2.75 2.25 17.88
N GLU A 4 2.41 2.33 16.60
CA GLU A 4 1.46 3.30 16.06
C GLU A 4 0.03 2.95 16.49
N ILE A 5 -0.33 1.67 16.47
CA ILE A 5 -1.63 1.18 16.97
C ILE A 5 -1.81 1.52 18.45
N ARG A 6 -0.76 1.35 19.27
CA ARG A 6 -0.78 1.74 20.69
C ARG A 6 -0.98 3.25 20.88
N SER A 7 -0.41 4.05 19.98
CA SER A 7 -0.51 5.52 19.99
C SER A 7 -1.91 6.00 19.63
N VAL A 8 -2.52 5.39 18.60
CA VAL A 8 -3.91 5.61 18.19
C VAL A 8 -4.87 5.28 19.34
N PHE A 9 -4.65 4.17 20.03
CA PHE A 9 -5.46 3.75 21.17
C PHE A 9 -5.34 4.68 22.39
N LYS A 10 -4.20 5.33 22.57
CA LYS A 10 -3.95 6.23 23.72
C LYS A 10 -4.45 7.66 23.47
N LEU A 11 -4.46 8.13 22.22
CA LEU A 11 -4.87 9.51 21.87
C LEU A 11 -6.32 9.64 21.35
N LYS A 12 -7.04 8.53 21.11
CA LYS A 12 -8.45 8.41 20.67
C LYS A 12 -9.00 9.62 19.89
N TRP A 13 -9.54 10.64 20.56
CA TRP A 13 -10.17 11.79 19.90
C TRP A 13 -9.21 12.90 19.44
N LYS A 14 -8.07 13.09 20.10
CA LYS A 14 -7.08 14.09 19.67
C LYS A 14 -6.32 13.65 18.41
N TYR A 15 -6.28 12.33 18.16
CA TYR A 15 -5.65 11.75 16.97
C TYR A 15 -6.41 12.09 15.68
N PHE A 16 -7.75 12.25 15.73
CA PHE A 16 -8.55 12.60 14.54
C PHE A 16 -8.45 14.06 14.12
N HIS A 17 -7.92 14.95 14.98
CA HIS A 17 -7.82 16.37 14.65
C HIS A 17 -6.48 16.76 14.02
N GLN A 18 -5.47 15.87 14.12
CA GLN A 18 -4.11 16.16 13.66
C GLN A 18 -3.90 15.63 12.25
N PHE A 19 -3.64 16.51 11.28
CA PHE A 19 -3.41 16.18 9.86
C PHE A 19 -2.43 14.99 9.66
N TRP A 20 -1.39 14.91 10.50
CA TRP A 20 -0.39 13.84 10.48
C TRP A 20 -0.93 12.43 10.75
N SER A 21 -2.02 12.32 11.51
CA SER A 21 -2.65 11.04 11.85
C SER A 21 -3.36 10.42 10.64
N TYR A 22 -4.02 11.24 9.81
CA TYR A 22 -4.66 10.77 8.57
C TYR A 22 -3.63 10.16 7.61
N ILE A 23 -2.43 10.74 7.54
CA ILE A 23 -1.32 10.22 6.73
C ILE A 23 -0.87 8.85 7.24
N GLU A 24 -0.74 8.68 8.56
CA GLU A 24 -0.34 7.39 9.16
C GLU A 24 -1.39 6.30 8.94
N ILE A 25 -2.68 6.64 9.09
CA ILE A 25 -3.78 5.71 8.82
C ILE A 25 -3.82 5.34 7.32
N GLY A 26 -3.61 6.32 6.43
CA GLY A 26 -3.54 6.09 4.99
C GLY A 26 -2.43 5.11 4.59
N ILE A 27 -1.24 5.22 5.20
CA ILE A 27 -0.14 4.27 4.98
C ILE A 27 -0.51 2.88 5.45
N ILE A 28 -1.12 2.75 6.64
CA ILE A 28 -1.53 1.44 7.18
C ILE A 28 -2.54 0.79 6.25
N ILE A 29 -3.59 1.51 5.85
CA ILE A 29 -4.63 0.99 4.94
C ILE A 29 -4.01 0.59 3.60
N CYS A 30 -3.20 1.45 2.97
CA CYS A 30 -2.55 1.12 1.70
C CYS A 30 -1.66 -0.11 1.81
N SER A 31 -0.91 -0.25 2.91
CA SER A 31 -0.04 -1.39 3.15
C SER A 31 -0.82 -2.70 3.28
N TRP A 32 -1.88 -2.73 4.09
CA TRP A 32 -2.72 -3.93 4.24
C TRP A 32 -3.47 -4.29 2.95
N THR A 33 -4.01 -3.30 2.25
CA THR A 33 -4.68 -3.51 0.96
C THR A 33 -3.71 -4.05 -0.09
N SER A 34 -2.48 -3.52 -0.15
CA SER A 34 -1.44 -4.02 -1.07
C SER A 34 -1.13 -5.50 -0.84
N VAL A 35 -1.01 -5.93 0.43
CA VAL A 35 -0.80 -7.35 0.77
C VAL A 35 -1.97 -8.21 0.30
N GLY A 36 -3.21 -7.78 0.53
CA GLY A 36 -4.41 -8.51 0.10
C GLY A 36 -4.46 -8.70 -1.42
N ILE A 37 -4.21 -7.64 -2.18
CA ILE A 37 -4.21 -7.71 -3.66
C ILE A 37 -3.03 -8.52 -4.18
N TYR A 38 -1.88 -8.50 -3.50
CA TYR A 38 -0.73 -9.33 -3.87
C TYR A 38 -1.05 -10.83 -3.76
N ILE A 39 -1.73 -11.25 -2.68
CA ILE A 39 -2.17 -12.63 -2.51
C ILE A 39 -3.16 -13.03 -3.61
N TRP A 40 -4.10 -12.14 -3.96
CA TRP A 40 -5.03 -12.39 -5.05
C TRP A 40 -4.30 -12.54 -6.39
N ARG A 41 -3.38 -11.63 -6.72
CA ARG A 41 -2.53 -11.70 -7.92
C ARG A 41 -1.78 -13.04 -7.98
N TYR A 42 -1.22 -13.49 -6.87
CA TYR A 42 -0.49 -14.75 -6.80
C TYR A 42 -1.38 -15.97 -7.13
N ASN A 43 -2.62 -15.98 -6.63
CA ASN A 43 -3.58 -17.03 -6.94
C ASN A 43 -4.01 -17.02 -8.42
N GLU A 44 -4.25 -15.83 -8.99
CA GLU A 44 -4.58 -15.69 -10.42
C GLU A 44 -3.42 -16.16 -11.30
N SER A 45 -2.18 -15.78 -10.99
CA SER A 45 -0.99 -16.24 -11.72
C SER A 45 -0.82 -17.76 -11.66
N LYS A 46 -1.12 -18.39 -10.52
CA LYS A 46 -1.15 -19.86 -10.41
C LYS A 46 -2.21 -20.50 -11.28
N ARG A 47 -3.42 -19.92 -11.33
CA ARG A 47 -4.52 -20.43 -12.17
C ARG A 47 -4.16 -20.36 -13.64
N ILE A 48 -3.61 -19.23 -14.07
CA ILE A 48 -3.11 -19.01 -15.44
C ILE A 48 -2.01 -20.02 -15.78
N GLY A 49 -1.04 -20.23 -14.88
CA GLY A 49 0.04 -21.20 -15.10
C GLY A 49 -0.45 -22.64 -15.24
N LYS A 50 -1.46 -23.04 -14.46
CA LYS A 50 -2.09 -24.37 -14.59
C LYS A 50 -2.82 -24.53 -15.93
N LEU A 51 -3.63 -23.55 -16.32
CA LEU A 51 -4.33 -23.54 -17.61
C LEU A 51 -3.35 -23.60 -18.78
N PHE A 52 -2.24 -22.85 -18.71
CA PHE A 52 -1.20 -22.89 -19.74
C PHE A 52 -0.58 -24.29 -19.87
N ASN A 53 -0.29 -24.93 -18.74
CA ASN A 53 0.32 -26.26 -18.70
C ASN A 53 -0.65 -27.36 -19.20
N GLU A 54 -1.93 -27.27 -18.86
CA GLU A 54 -2.95 -28.21 -19.34
C GLU A 54 -3.23 -28.09 -20.84
N THR A 55 -3.06 -26.89 -21.40
CA THR A 55 -3.42 -26.61 -22.79
C THR A 55 -2.24 -26.54 -23.75
N ASN A 56 -1.02 -26.89 -23.30
CA ASN A 56 0.22 -26.88 -24.10
C ASN A 56 0.41 -25.59 -24.94
N GLY A 57 -0.02 -24.44 -24.40
CA GLY A 57 0.13 -23.13 -25.06
C GLY A 57 -0.78 -22.85 -26.26
N TYR A 58 -1.76 -23.71 -26.58
CA TYR A 58 -2.66 -23.49 -27.73
C TYR A 58 -3.87 -22.59 -27.44
N VAL A 59 -4.19 -22.33 -26.17
CA VAL A 59 -5.33 -21.48 -25.78
C VAL A 59 -4.87 -20.07 -25.44
N TYR A 60 -5.58 -19.08 -25.99
CA TYR A 60 -5.44 -17.67 -25.65
C TYR A 60 -5.83 -17.44 -24.19
N ILE A 61 -4.83 -17.15 -23.35
CA ILE A 61 -5.06 -16.82 -21.94
C ILE A 61 -5.28 -15.32 -21.85
N ASN A 62 -6.44 -14.91 -21.35
CA ASN A 62 -6.74 -13.50 -21.14
C ASN A 62 -5.93 -12.94 -19.96
N LEU A 63 -4.80 -12.29 -20.28
CA LEU A 63 -3.90 -11.62 -19.32
C LEU A 63 -4.38 -10.21 -18.93
N GLN A 64 -5.47 -9.71 -19.50
CA GLN A 64 -5.95 -8.34 -19.22
C GLN A 64 -6.31 -8.18 -17.74
N LEU A 65 -6.95 -9.18 -17.13
CA LEU A 65 -7.29 -9.16 -15.71
C LEU A 65 -6.01 -9.11 -14.85
N ALA A 66 -5.00 -9.90 -15.21
CA ALA A 66 -3.72 -9.92 -14.50
C ALA A 66 -2.96 -8.59 -14.62
N SER A 67 -3.00 -7.95 -15.79
CA SER A 67 -2.43 -6.61 -16.00
C SER A 67 -3.17 -5.57 -15.16
N TYR A 68 -4.50 -5.58 -15.16
CA TYR A 68 -5.31 -4.64 -14.40
C TYR A 68 -5.06 -4.73 -12.89
N VAL A 69 -4.97 -5.95 -12.34
CA VAL A 69 -4.63 -6.17 -10.93
C VAL A 69 -3.21 -5.67 -10.63
N ASN A 70 -2.27 -5.83 -11.56
CA ASN A 70 -0.92 -5.32 -11.42
C ASN A 70 -0.88 -3.78 -11.43
N ASP A 71 -1.65 -3.13 -12.31
CA ASP A 71 -1.74 -1.66 -12.36
C ASP A 71 -2.32 -1.10 -11.05
N ILE A 72 -3.35 -1.72 -10.49
CA ILE A 72 -3.90 -1.36 -9.17
C ILE A 72 -2.83 -1.47 -8.07
N LEU A 73 -2.04 -2.54 -8.07
CA LEU A 73 -0.93 -2.70 -7.12
C LEU A 73 0.11 -1.59 -7.26
N ILE A 74 0.49 -1.25 -8.49
CA ILE A 74 1.45 -0.17 -8.76
C ILE A 74 0.91 1.16 -8.23
N TYR A 75 -0.38 1.46 -8.44
CA TYR A 75 -0.99 2.67 -7.89
C TYR A 75 -0.99 2.67 -6.36
N LEU A 76 -1.28 1.54 -5.71
CA LEU A 76 -1.21 1.43 -4.25
C LEU A 76 0.21 1.63 -3.71
N TYR A 77 1.22 1.09 -4.38
CA TYR A 77 2.63 1.35 -4.02
C TYR A 77 3.00 2.82 -4.20
N GLY A 78 2.53 3.45 -5.28
CA GLY A 78 2.70 4.89 -5.52
C GLY A 78 2.09 5.74 -4.40
N PHE A 79 0.84 5.46 -4.02
CA PHE A 79 0.18 6.13 -2.89
C PHE A 79 0.93 5.91 -1.57
N CYS A 80 1.37 4.68 -1.30
CA CYS A 80 2.13 4.37 -0.09
C CYS A 80 3.46 5.15 -0.04
N SER A 81 4.16 5.25 -1.17
CA SER A 81 5.40 6.03 -1.30
C SER A 81 5.15 7.51 -1.10
N PHE A 82 4.07 8.06 -1.70
CA PHE A 82 3.67 9.46 -1.53
C PHE A 82 3.43 9.82 -0.06
N PHE A 83 2.64 9.04 0.66
CA PHE A 83 2.43 9.26 2.09
C PHE A 83 3.72 9.05 2.92
N GLY A 84 4.57 8.11 2.51
CA GLY A 84 5.91 7.93 3.08
C GLY A 84 6.77 9.20 2.99
N THR A 85 6.73 9.90 1.85
CA THR A 85 7.44 11.17 1.65
C THR A 85 6.94 12.26 2.60
N PHE A 86 5.62 12.36 2.84
CA PHE A 86 5.12 13.29 3.87
C PHE A 86 5.66 12.95 5.26
N LYS A 87 5.76 11.67 5.61
CA LYS A 87 6.32 11.25 6.90
C LYS A 87 7.80 11.66 7.02
N LEU A 88 8.57 11.63 5.94
CA LEU A 88 9.94 12.14 5.91
C LEU A 88 9.98 13.67 6.14
N ILE A 89 9.08 14.43 5.53
CA ILE A 89 8.95 15.88 5.77
C ILE A 89 8.67 16.17 7.25
N LYS A 90 7.81 15.37 7.90
CA LYS A 90 7.58 15.47 9.36
C LYS A 90 8.87 15.30 10.16
N LEU A 91 9.71 14.35 9.74
CA LEU A 91 10.97 14.03 10.40
C LEU A 91 12.00 15.14 10.19
N CYS A 92 12.04 15.76 9.01
CA CYS A 92 12.92 16.90 8.73
C CYS A 92 12.65 18.12 9.63
N ARG A 93 11.40 18.32 10.09
CA ARG A 93 11.05 19.41 11.02
C ARG A 93 11.69 19.29 12.41
N PHE A 94 12.25 18.13 12.78
CA PHE A 94 13.01 17.99 14.03
C PHE A 94 14.36 18.72 14.00
N ASN A 95 14.86 19.11 12.84
CA ASN A 95 16.05 19.94 12.74
C ASN A 95 15.68 21.41 12.93
N GLN A 96 16.22 22.05 13.98
CA GLN A 96 15.92 23.46 14.33
C GLN A 96 16.18 24.44 13.18
N ARG A 97 17.16 24.17 12.30
CA ARG A 97 17.43 25.03 11.13
C ARG A 97 16.39 24.91 10.02
N LEU A 98 15.75 23.74 9.89
CA LEU A 98 14.72 23.50 8.88
C LEU A 98 13.32 23.92 9.35
N CYS A 99 13.12 24.11 10.66
CA CYS A 99 11.85 24.57 11.22
C CYS A 99 11.65 26.10 11.12
N LEU A 100 12.69 26.85 10.72
CA LEU A 100 12.67 28.30 10.51
C LEU A 100 12.23 28.71 9.09
N PHE A 101 12.21 27.76 8.15
CA PHE A 101 11.68 27.92 6.79
C PHE A 101 10.28 27.31 6.69
#